data_AF-A0A246RU76-F1
#
_entry.id   AF-A0A246RU76-F1
#
_cell.length_a   1.000
_cell.length_b   1.000
_cell.length_c   1.000
_cell.angle_alpha   90.00
_cell.angle_beta   90.00
_cell.angle_gamma   90.00
#
_symmetry.space_group_name_H-M   'P 1'
#
loop_
_entity.id
_entity.type
_entity.pdbx_description
1 polymer ?
#
loop_
_entity_poly.entity_id
_entity_poly.type
_entity_poly.pdbx_seq_one_letter_code
_entity_poly.pdbx_strand_id
1 'polypeptide(L)' 'MPLMRIQLDSDRYTARRVVGLHRAGKVHRESRDAARAEVWRRGRTPAAEPVFVGTTNGEPVRLVYDVEVYRDVVG' A
#
# COMPACT_ATOMS: atom_id res chain seq x y z
N MET A 1 4.48 -16.14 -1.71
CA MET A 1 3.66 -15.38 -2.67
C MET A 1 4.51 -14.28 -3.30
N PRO A 2 4.34 -13.91 -4.58
CA PRO A 2 4.99 -12.72 -5.14
C PRO A 2 4.56 -11.44 -4.39
N LEU A 3 5.50 -10.52 -4.21
CA LEU A 3 5.24 -9.20 -3.62
C LEU A 3 4.97 -8.18 -4.72
N MET A 4 3.90 -7.41 -4.53
CA MET A 4 3.48 -6.34 -5.41
C MET A 4 3.59 -5.00 -4.69
N ARG A 5 4.38 -4.08 -5.25
CA ARG A 5 4.51 -2.72 -4.73
C ARG A 5 3.42 -1.81 -5.29
N ILE A 6 2.67 -1.21 -4.38
CA ILE A 6 1.61 -0.26 -4.65
C ILE A 6 2.04 1.14 -4.21
N GLN A 7 1.79 2.13 -5.06
CA GLN A 7 1.95 3.53 -4.72
C GLN A 7 0.57 4.19 -4.80
N LEU A 8 0.19 4.89 -3.73
CA LEU A 8 -1.05 5.64 -3.65
C LEU A 8 -0.72 7.12 -3.60
N ASP A 9 -1.38 7.93 -4.43
CA ASP A 9 -1.29 9.37 -4.31
C ASP A 9 -1.79 9.83 -2.94
N SER A 10 -1.11 10.84 -2.39
CA SER A 10 -1.41 11.37 -1.07
C SER A 10 -0.99 12.83 -0.98
N ASP A 11 -1.56 13.55 -0.03
CA ASP A 11 -1.05 14.85 0.38
C ASP A 11 -0.04 14.70 1.53
N ARG A 12 0.72 15.77 1.81
CA ARG A 12 1.75 15.78 2.87
C ARG A 12 1.17 15.56 4.28
N TYR A 13 -0.05 16.01 4.53
CA TYR A 13 -0.70 15.87 5.83
C TYR A 13 -1.05 14.39 6.10
N THR A 14 -1.70 13.74 5.14
CA THR A 14 -2.06 12.34 5.17
C THR A 14 -0.81 11.46 5.23
N ALA A 15 0.21 11.74 4.42
CA ALA A 15 1.50 11.04 4.47
C ALA A 15 2.14 11.10 5.86
N ARG A 16 2.18 12.29 6.47
CA ARG A 16 2.72 12.47 7.82
C ARG A 16 1.92 11.69 8.87
N ARG A 17 0.59 11.66 8.75
CA ARG A 17 -0.29 10.89 9.65
C ARG A 17 -0.04 9.39 9.55
N VAL A 18 0.06 8.84 8.34
CA VAL A 18 0.32 7.41 8.10
C VAL A 18 1.69 7.02 8.66
N VAL A 19 2.73 7.81 8.40
CA VAL A 19 4.07 7.59 8.97
C VAL A 19 4.05 7.64 10.49
N GLY A 20 3.34 8.61 11.08
CA GLY A 20 3.18 8.71 12.54
C GLY A 20 2.52 7.47 13.14
N LEU A 21 1.45 6.96 12.52
CA LEU A 21 0.78 5.73 12.95
C LEU A 21 1.71 4.52 12.82
N HIS A 22 2.41 4.38 11.70
CA HIS A 22 3.34 3.28 11.46
C HIS A 22 4.44 3.22 12.53
N ARG A 23 5.04 4.36 12.87
CA ARG A 23 6.04 4.47 13.95
C ARG A 23 5.49 4.11 15.33
N ALA A 24 4.19 4.29 15.55
CA ALA A 24 3.50 3.88 16.77
C ALA A 24 3.02 2.42 16.74
N GLY A 25 3.40 1.62 15.73
CA GLY A 25 2.91 0.24 15.55
C GLY A 25 1.43 0.17 15.17
N LYS A 26 0.83 1.27 14.71
CA LYS A 26 -0.57 1.38 14.32
C LYS A 26 -0.71 1.45 12.81
N VAL A 27 -1.91 1.15 12.34
CA VAL A 27 -2.24 1.14 10.91
C VAL A 27 -3.25 2.23 10.60
N HIS A 28 -3.01 2.95 9.51
CA HIS A 28 -4.03 3.79 8.89
C HIS A 28 -4.92 2.93 8.00
N ARG A 29 -6.14 2.63 8.46
CA ARG A 29 -7.04 1.66 7.80
C ARG A 29 -7.41 2.07 6.38
N GLU A 30 -7.79 3.34 6.19
CA GLU A 30 -8.25 3.85 4.90
C GLU A 30 -7.19 3.69 3.79
N SER A 31 -5.93 4.03 4.08
CA SER A 31 -4.86 3.88 3.09
C SER A 31 -4.46 2.41 2.86
N ARG A 32 -4.63 1.55 3.86
CA ARG A 32 -4.45 0.10 3.70
C ARG A 32 -5.54 -0.48 2.78
N ASP A 33 -6.78 -0.09 2.99
CA ASP A 33 -7.91 -0.55 2.18
C ASP A 33 -7.79 -0.03 0.74
N ALA A 34 -7.31 1.21 0.56
CA ALA A 34 -6.99 1.77 -0.76
C ALA A 34 -5.87 0.99 -1.46
N ALA A 35 -4.82 0.56 -0.74
CA ALA A 35 -3.75 -0.27 -1.30
C ALA A 35 -4.29 -1.63 -1.76
N ARG A 36 -5.18 -2.25 -0.98
CA ARG A 36 -5.87 -3.49 -1.36
C ARG A 36 -6.73 -3.30 -2.60
N ALA A 37 -7.52 -2.22 -2.65
CA ALA A 37 -8.36 -1.92 -3.81
C ALA A 37 -7.53 -1.73 -5.09
N GLU A 38 -6.37 -1.11 -4.98
CA GLU A 38 -5.45 -0.93 -6.12
C GLU A 38 -4.90 -2.28 -6.65
N VAL A 39 -4.62 -3.26 -5.79
CA VAL A 39 -4.24 -4.61 -6.22
C VAL A 39 -5.32 -5.24 -7.08
N TRP A 40 -6.59 -5.15 -6.65
CA TRP A 40 -7.73 -5.62 -7.44
C TRP A 40 -7.87 -4.88 -8.77
N ARG A 41 -7.72 -3.55 -8.77
CA ARG A 41 -7.76 -2.74 -10.00
C ARG A 41 -6.69 -3.14 -11.01
N ARG A 42 -5.54 -3.64 -10.55
CA ARG A 42 -4.45 -4.14 -11.40
C ARG A 42 -4.63 -5.60 -11.83
N GLY A 43 -5.79 -6.22 -11.54
CA GLY A 43 -6.08 -7.59 -11.94
C GLY A 43 -5.26 -8.63 -11.18
N ARG A 44 -4.94 -8.36 -9.91
CA ARG A 44 -4.28 -9.32 -9.01
C ARG A 44 -5.15 -9.57 -7.79
N THR A 45 -4.98 -10.74 -7.18
CA THR A 45 -5.66 -11.10 -5.94
C THR A 45 -4.70 -10.92 -4.76
N PRO A 46 -5.01 -10.06 -3.77
CA PRO A 46 -4.22 -9.94 -2.56
C PRO A 46 -4.27 -11.23 -1.75
N ALA A 47 -3.11 -11.73 -1.35
CA ALA A 47 -2.93 -12.91 -0.51
C ALA A 47 -2.70 -12.56 0.97
N ALA A 48 -2.33 -11.32 1.26
CA ALA A 48 -2.14 -10.82 2.63
C ALA A 48 -2.59 -9.34 2.76
N GLU A 49 -2.59 -8.84 4.00
CA GLU A 49 -2.81 -7.43 4.29
C GLU A 49 -1.67 -6.56 3.71
N PRO A 50 -1.98 -5.39 3.09
CA PRO A 50 -0.95 -4.45 2.66
C PRO A 50 -0.09 -3.96 3.83
N VAL A 51 1.23 -3.99 3.65
CA VAL A 51 2.22 -3.51 4.59
C VAL A 51 2.74 -2.15 4.13
N PHE A 52 2.60 -1.13 4.97
CA PHE A 52 3.17 0.19 4.67
C PHE A 52 4.69 0.14 4.80
N VAL A 53 5.40 0.59 3.76
CA VAL A 53 6.88 0.54 3.69
C VAL A 53 7.52 1.92 3.59
N GLY A 54 6.74 2.98 3.41
CA GLY A 54 7.23 4.36 3.47
C GLY A 54 6.52 5.29 2.51
N THR A 55 7.17 6.41 2.21
CA THR A 55 6.68 7.43 1.28
C THR A 55 7.72 7.72 0.21
N THR A 56 7.27 8.22 -0.94
CA THR A 56 8.19 8.81 -1.93
C THR A 56 8.68 10.19 -1.45
N ASN A 57 9.83 10.64 -1.96
CA ASN A 57 10.40 11.97 -1.69
C ASN A 57 9.93 13.05 -2.71
N GLY A 58 9.12 12.67 -3.70
CA GLY A 58 8.66 13.56 -4.77
C GLY A 58 7.42 14.36 -4.41
N GLU A 59 7.04 15.28 -5.29
CA GLU A 59 5.77 16.00 -5.25
C GLU A 59 4.93 15.59 -6.49
N PRO A 60 3.74 14.99 -6.33
CA PRO A 60 3.06 14.71 -5.05
C PRO A 60 3.72 13.56 -4.27
N VAL A 61 3.60 13.62 -2.94
CA VAL A 61 4.02 12.53 -2.06
C VAL A 61 3.11 11.32 -2.28
N ARG A 62 3.70 10.12 -2.27
CA ARG A 62 2.94 8.87 -2.40
C ARG A 62 3.17 7.97 -1.20
N LEU A 63 2.13 7.30 -0.75
CA LEU A 63 2.24 6.21 0.21
C LEU A 63 2.68 4.94 -0.54
N VAL A 64 3.65 4.22 0.01
CA VAL A 64 4.16 2.99 -0.57
C VAL A 64 3.74 1.81 0.30
N TYR A 65 3.11 0.82 -0.33
CA TYR A 65 2.69 -0.42 0.28
C TYR A 65 3.26 -1.61 -0.48
N ASP A 66 3.66 -2.65 0.25
CA ASP A 66 3.93 -3.96 -0.32
C ASP A 66 2.76 -4.89 0.03
N VAL A 67 2.28 -5.64 -0.96
CA VAL A 67 1.17 -6.57 -0.82
C VAL A 67 1.57 -7.91 -1.41
N GLU A 68 1.45 -8.98 -0.64
CA GLU A 68 1.55 -10.32 -1.22
C GLU A 68 0.34 -10.58 -2.12
N VAL A 69 0.58 -11.12 -3.30
CA VAL A 69 -0.48 -11.48 -4.25
C VAL A 69 -0.36 -12.95 -4.65
N TYR A 70 -1.47 -13.58 -5.02
CA TYR A 70 -1.42 -14.92 -5.59
C TYR A 70 -0.63 -14.89 -6.92
N ARG A 71 0.12 -15.96 -7.21
CA ARG A 71 0.71 -16.13 -8.54
C ARG A 71 -0.42 -16.33 -9.55
N ASP A 72 -0.27 -15.74 -10.74
CA ASP A 72 -1.16 -16.06 -11.84
C ASP A 72 -1.05 -17.56 -12.10
N VAL A 73 -2.17 -18.28 -11.95
CA VAL A 73 -2.25 -19.68 -12.36
C VAL A 73 -2.45 -19.62 -13.86
N VAL A 74 -1.36 -19.62 -14.62
CA VAL A 74 -1.45 -19.83 -16.08
C VAL A 74 -1.80 -21.30 -16.25
N GLY A 75 -3.08 -21.57 -16.51
CA GLY A 75 -3.57 -22.87 -16.95
C GLY A 75 -3.46 -23.00 -18.46
#